data_AF-A0A377E3C0-F1
#
_entry.id   AF-A0A377E3C0-F1
#
_cell.length_a   1.000
_cell.length_b   1.000
_cell.length_c   1.000
_cell.angle_alpha   90.00
_cell.angle_beta   90.00
_cell.angle_gamma   90.00
#
_symmetry.space_group_name_H-M   'P 1'
#
loop_
_entity.id
_entity.type
_entity.pdbx_description
1 polymer ?
#
loop_
_entity_poly.entity_id
_entity_poly.type
_entity_poly.pdbx_seq_one_letter_code
_entity_poly.pdbx_strand_id
1 'polypeptide(L)'
;MTLRKILALTCLLLPMMASAHQFETGQRVPPIGITDRGELVLDKDQFSYKTWNSAQLVGKVRVLQHIAGRTSAKEKKRDAD
;
A
#
# COMPACT_ATOMS: atom_id res chain seq x y z
N MET A 1 -9.61 -40.28 14.59
CA MET A 1 -9.23 -38.86 14.77
C MET A 1 -9.62 -38.03 13.54
N THR A 2 -10.90 -37.94 13.18
CA THR A 2 -11.13 -38.09 11.73
C THR A 2 -11.50 -36.86 10.90
N LEU A 3 -12.11 -35.78 11.42
CA LEU A 3 -12.34 -34.60 10.55
C LEU A 3 -12.35 -33.26 11.28
N ARG A 4 -13.14 -33.13 12.34
CA ARG A 4 -13.23 -31.86 13.11
C ARG A 4 -11.89 -31.42 13.70
N LYS A 5 -11.11 -32.38 14.21
CA LYS A 5 -9.76 -32.13 14.76
C LYS A 5 -8.75 -31.75 13.66
N ILE A 6 -8.88 -32.37 12.49
CA ILE A 6 -8.03 -32.05 11.32
C ILE A 6 -8.35 -30.64 10.84
N LEU A 7 -9.63 -30.30 10.70
CA LEU A 7 -10.08 -28.97 10.28
C LEU A 7 -9.65 -27.86 11.26
N ALA A 8 -9.79 -28.11 12.57
CA ALA A 8 -9.32 -27.17 13.58
C ALA A 8 -7.80 -26.97 13.52
N LEU A 9 -7.04 -28.06 13.29
CA LEU A 9 -5.59 -28.00 13.17
C LEU A 9 -5.15 -27.26 11.90
N THR A 10 -5.81 -27.48 10.76
CA THR A 10 -5.51 -26.73 9.53
C THR A 10 -5.84 -25.24 9.69
N CYS A 11 -6.98 -24.88 10.26
CA CYS A 11 -7.30 -23.47 10.50
C CYS A 11 -6.28 -22.76 11.40
N LEU A 12 -5.73 -23.47 12.39
CA LEU A 12 -4.70 -22.94 13.29
C LEU A 12 -3.36 -22.71 12.58
N LEU A 13 -3.05 -23.48 11.54
CA LEU A 13 -1.78 -23.42 10.80
C LEU A 13 -1.80 -22.45 9.59
N LEU A 14 -2.97 -22.01 9.13
CA LEU A 14 -3.13 -21.05 8.01
C LEU A 14 -2.31 -19.75 8.14
N PRO A 15 -2.20 -19.11 9.32
CA PRO A 15 -1.45 -17.85 9.46
C PRO A 15 0.04 -18.00 9.13
N MET A 16 0.60 -19.21 9.23
CA MET A 16 2.02 -19.48 8.95
C MET A 16 2.36 -19.43 7.46
N MET A 17 1.35 -19.44 6.58
CA MET A 17 1.53 -19.33 5.12
C MET A 17 1.37 -17.90 4.61
N ALA A 18 1.21 -16.90 5.49
CA ALA A 18 1.19 -15.51 5.08
C ALA A 18 2.59 -15.07 4.61
N SER A 19 2.81 -15.09 3.30
CA SER A 19 3.98 -14.48 2.69
C SER A 19 3.75 -12.98 2.59
N ALA A 20 4.50 -12.20 3.38
CA ALA A 20 4.66 -10.78 3.09
C ALA A 20 5.69 -10.66 1.96
N HIS A 21 5.30 -10.06 0.84
CA HIS A 21 6.27 -9.72 -0.21
C HIS A 21 7.32 -8.76 0.38
N GLN A 22 8.52 -9.27 0.59
CA GLN A 22 9.64 -8.52 1.13
C GLN A 22 10.38 -7.85 -0.03
N PHE A 23 10.69 -6.56 0.09
CA PHE A 23 11.62 -5.92 -0.83
C PHE A 23 13.03 -6.49 -0.61
N GLU A 24 13.64 -7.00 -1.67
CA GLU A 24 15.03 -7.46 -1.64
C GLU A 24 15.98 -6.38 -2.15
N THR A 25 17.10 -6.20 -1.44
CA THR A 25 18.14 -5.26 -1.85
C THR A 25 18.71 -5.65 -3.21
N GLY A 26 18.79 -4.69 -4.13
CA GLY A 26 19.29 -4.91 -5.49
C GLY A 26 18.23 -5.44 -6.48
N GLN A 27 17.04 -5.82 -6.01
CA GLN A 27 15.91 -6.14 -6.87
C GLN A 27 15.10 -4.88 -7.20
N ARG A 28 14.45 -4.89 -8.37
CA ARG A 28 13.56 -3.81 -8.79
C ARG A 28 12.29 -3.82 -7.93
N VAL A 29 11.87 -2.65 -7.47
CA VAL A 29 10.56 -2.50 -6.83
C VAL A 29 9.43 -2.84 -7.83
N PRO A 30 8.35 -3.51 -7.40
CA PRO A 30 7.22 -3.78 -8.27
C PRO A 30 6.67 -2.48 -8.91
N PRO A 31 6.23 -2.53 -10.18
CA PRO A 31 5.59 -1.38 -10.81
C PRO A 31 4.25 -1.11 -10.13
N ILE A 32 4.01 0.15 -9.75
CA ILE A 32 2.77 0.60 -9.10
C ILE A 32 2.25 1.80 -9.89
N GLY A 33 0.98 1.75 -10.28
CA GLY A 33 0.27 2.86 -10.90
C GLY A 33 -0.90 3.28 -10.02
N ILE A 34 -1.01 4.59 -9.75
CA ILE A 34 -2.13 5.18 -9.01
C ILE A 34 -2.83 6.14 -9.97
N THR A 35 -4.02 5.76 -10.43
CA THR A 35 -4.82 6.53 -11.39
C THR A 35 -5.68 7.60 -10.72
N ASP A 36 -6.20 7.32 -9.52
CA ASP A 36 -6.98 8.29 -8.74
C ASP A 36 -6.10 8.92 -7.65
N ARG A 37 -6.04 10.25 -7.63
CA ARG A 37 -5.26 11.05 -6.67
C ARG A 37 -3.81 10.59 -6.46
N GLY A 38 -3.11 10.23 -7.55
CA GLY A 38 -1.75 9.68 -7.51
C GLY A 38 -0.68 10.65 -6.98
N GLU A 39 -0.28 11.62 -7.80
CA GLU A 39 0.70 12.64 -7.41
C GLU A 39 -0.02 13.96 -7.14
N LEU A 40 0.26 14.54 -5.96
CA LEU A 40 -0.20 15.87 -5.57
C LEU A 40 0.73 16.91 -6.20
N VAL A 41 0.16 17.77 -7.03
CA VAL A 41 0.86 18.90 -7.64
C VAL A 41 0.35 20.18 -7.00
N LEU A 42 1.27 21.02 -6.53
CA LEU A 42 0.99 22.37 -6.06
C LEU A 42 1.48 23.35 -7.12
N ASP A 43 0.57 24.03 -7.79
CA ASP A 43 0.89 25.11 -8.75
C ASP A 43 0.12 26.38 -8.33
N LYS A 44 0.84 27.47 -8.10
CA LYS A 44 0.26 28.78 -7.73
C LYS A 44 -0.81 28.68 -6.63
N ASP A 45 -0.47 28.00 -5.54
CA ASP A 45 -1.33 27.74 -4.38
C ASP A 45 -2.58 26.87 -4.65
N GLN A 46 -2.69 26.29 -5.84
CA GLN A 46 -3.75 25.34 -6.18
C GLN A 46 -3.22 23.90 -6.17
N PHE A 47 -3.94 23.05 -5.44
CA PHE A 47 -3.70 21.62 -5.43
C PHE A 47 -4.40 20.94 -6.60
N SER A 48 -3.66 20.13 -7.33
CA SER A 48 -4.20 19.22 -8.34
C SER A 48 -3.62 17.82 -8.17
N TYR A 49 -4.28 16.85 -8.79
CA TYR A 49 -3.83 15.47 -8.78
C TYR A 49 -3.57 15.00 -10.20
N LYS A 50 -2.52 14.21 -10.38
CA LYS A 50 -2.25 13.50 -11.65
C LYS A 50 -2.02 12.02 -11.41
N THR A 51 -2.24 11.22 -12.45
CA THR A 51 -1.84 9.81 -12.47
C THR A 51 -0.35 9.70 -12.17
N TRP A 52 0.00 8.75 -11.32
CA TRP A 52 1.38 8.50 -10.91
C TRP A 52 1.77 7.05 -11.21
N ASN A 53 3.00 6.83 -11.69
CA ASN A 53 3.53 5.49 -11.93
C ASN A 53 4.99 5.36 -11.46
N SER A 54 5.31 4.29 -10.74
CA SER A 54 6.66 4.06 -10.23
C SER A 54 7.72 3.87 -11.33
N ALA A 55 7.31 3.51 -12.55
CA ALA A 55 8.19 3.46 -13.72
C ALA A 55 8.68 4.85 -14.15
N GLN A 56 8.06 5.95 -13.71
CA GLN A 56 8.53 7.32 -13.99
C GLN A 56 9.73 7.72 -13.11
N LEU A 57 10.13 6.88 -12.14
CA LEU A 57 11.16 7.19 -11.15
C LEU A 57 12.59 6.82 -11.59
N VAL A 58 12.85 6.62 -12.87
CA VAL A 58 14.17 6.17 -13.36
C VAL A 58 15.26 7.22 -13.05
N GLY A 59 16.43 6.75 -12.63
CA GLY A 59 17.64 7.58 -12.53
C GLY A 59 17.75 8.47 -11.29
N LYS A 60 16.83 8.35 -10.31
CA LYS A 60 16.89 9.10 -9.05
C LYS A 60 16.65 8.20 -7.84
N VAL A 61 17.38 8.45 -6.76
CA VAL A 61 17.15 7.80 -5.46
C VAL A 61 15.87 8.38 -4.84
N ARG A 62 15.02 7.51 -4.30
CA ARG A 62 13.72 7.86 -3.70
C ARG A 62 13.52 7.11 -2.39
N VAL A 63 12.76 7.69 -1.49
CA VAL A 63 12.26 7.05 -0.27
C VAL A 63 10.80 6.64 -0.51
N LEU A 64 10.49 5.36 -0.38
CA LEU A 64 9.12 4.85 -0.45
C LEU A 64 8.60 4.62 0.96
N GLN A 65 7.59 5.37 1.38
CA GLN A 65 6.96 5.22 2.68
C GLN A 65 5.54 4.69 2.52
N HIS A 66 5.28 3.48 3.02
CA HIS A 66 3.94 2.91 3.06
C HIS A 66 3.32 3.20 4.42
N ILE A 67 2.32 4.09 4.44
CA ILE A 67 1.60 4.47 5.66
C ILE A 67 0.18 3.90 5.54
N ALA A 68 -0.19 3.01 6.45
CA ALA A 68 -1.56 2.53 6.52
C ALA A 68 -2.49 3.69 6.91
N GLY A 69 -3.46 4.00 6.05
CA GLY A 69 -4.48 5.00 6.35
C GLY A 69 -5.33 4.56 7.54
N ARG A 70 -5.39 5.37 8.59
CA ARG A 70 -6.32 5.16 9.71
C ARG A 70 -7.66 5.80 9.37
N THR A 71 -8.76 5.06 9.52
CA THR A 71 -10.14 5.54 9.26
C THR A 71 -10.47 6.84 9.99
N SER A 72 -9.94 7.03 11.20
CA SER A 72 -10.09 8.27 12.00
C SER A 72 -9.59 9.54 11.29
N ALA A 73 -8.61 9.44 10.39
CA ALA A 73 -8.13 10.59 9.60
C ALA A 73 -9.09 10.99 8.46
N LYS A 74 -9.98 10.08 8.04
CA LYS A 74 -10.98 10.33 6.99
C LYS A 74 -12.22 11.06 7.53
N GLU A 75 -12.47 10.95 8.83
CA GLU A 75 -13.62 11.53 9.53
C GLU A 75 -13.35 13.00 9.91
N LYS A 76 -12.16 13.32 10.45
CA LYS A 76 -11.82 14.69 10.86
C LYS A 76 -11.77 15.72 9.72
N LYS A 77 -11.63 15.30 8.46
CA LYS A 77 -11.76 16.20 7.30
C LYS A 77 -13.20 16.49 6.89
N ARG A 78 -14.16 15.68 7.34
CA ARG A 78 -15.57 15.80 6.96
C ARG A 78 -16.34 16.81 7.83
N ASP A 79 -15.83 17.09 9.03
CA ASP A 79 -16.43 18.02 10.00
C ASP A 79 -15.80 19.43 9.98
N ALA A 80 -14.89 19.68 9.04
CA ALA A 80 -14.16 20.94 8.91
C ALA A 80 -14.53 21.74 7.64
N ASP A 81 -15.52 21.26 6.88
CA ASP A 81 -16.16 21.96 5.76
C ASP A 81 -17.57 22.43 6.17
#